data_AF-A0AA40Y6J1-F1
#
_entry.id   AF-A0AA40Y6J1-F1
#
_cell.length_a   1.000
_cell.length_b   1.000
_cell.length_c   1.000
_cell.angle_alpha   90.00
_cell.angle_beta   90.00
_cell.angle_gamma   90.00
#
_symmetry.space_group_name_H-M   'P 1'
#
loop_
_entity.id
_entity.type
_entity.pdbx_description
1 polymer ?
#
loop_
_entity_poly.entity_id
_entity_poly.type
_entity_poly.pdbx_seq_one_letter_code
_entity_poly.pdbx_strand_id
1 'polypeptide(L)'
;MNFYLVCPELEFTLELPFSPLGREQVISQVRRMQEDEGQSRSFEYRLAEELSRLIPELTDWDIKPPTGAQMAYAVSLCAQLGIVLPAATRRSRGLMQTFLAEAKALASQRD
;
A
#
# COMPACT_ATOMS: atom_id res chain seq x y z
N MET A 1 -3.42 -8.25 -27.05
CA MET A 1 -2.93 -9.05 -25.90
C MET A 1 -2.71 -8.08 -24.76
N ASN A 2 -3.36 -8.35 -23.63
CA ASN A 2 -3.39 -7.46 -22.48
C ASN A 2 -2.66 -8.14 -21.32
N PHE A 3 -2.13 -7.33 -20.42
CA PHE A 3 -1.49 -7.80 -19.21
C PHE A 3 -2.41 -7.55 -18.02
N TYR A 4 -2.36 -8.45 -17.04
CA TYR A 4 -3.24 -8.41 -15.90
C TYR A 4 -2.46 -8.66 -14.62
N LEU A 5 -2.79 -7.92 -13.55
CA LEU A 5 -2.51 -8.35 -12.19
C LEU A 5 -3.69 -9.18 -11.73
N VAL A 6 -3.40 -10.37 -11.20
CA VAL A 6 -4.41 -11.29 -10.68
C VAL A 6 -4.12 -11.50 -9.21
N CYS A 7 -5.11 -11.24 -8.36
CA CYS A 7 -5.10 -11.58 -6.94
C CYS A 7 -6.19 -12.64 -6.71
N PRO A 8 -5.84 -13.94 -6.76
CA PRO A 8 -6.81 -15.03 -6.64
C PRO A 8 -7.59 -14.99 -5.32
N GLU A 9 -6.95 -14.59 -4.23
CA GLU A 9 -7.53 -14.57 -2.88
C GLU A 9 -8.69 -13.57 -2.76
N LEU A 10 -8.67 -12.53 -3.58
CA LEU A 10 -9.71 -11.50 -3.63
C LEU A 10 -10.59 -11.64 -4.88
N GLU A 11 -10.42 -12.71 -5.66
CA GLU A 11 -11.08 -12.90 -6.96
C GLU A 11 -10.98 -11.67 -7.87
N PHE A 12 -9.86 -10.95 -7.78
CA PHE A 12 -9.69 -9.64 -8.38
C PHE A 12 -8.71 -9.70 -9.53
N THR A 13 -9.09 -9.08 -10.65
CA THR A 13 -8.23 -8.93 -11.83
C THR A 13 -8.20 -7.47 -12.25
N LEU A 14 -7.00 -6.92 -12.40
CA LEU A 14 -6.77 -5.56 -12.87
C LEU A 14 -6.02 -5.60 -14.19
N GLU A 15 -6.60 -5.01 -15.24
CA GLU A 15 -5.90 -4.81 -16.50
C GLU A 15 -4.80 -3.75 -16.36
N LEU A 16 -3.61 -4.06 -16.85
CA LEU A 16 -2.46 -3.16 -16.93
C LEU A 16 -2.27 -2.67 -18.37
N PRO A 17 -2.76 -1.47 -18.71
CA PRO A 17 -2.57 -0.90 -20.03
C PRO A 17 -1.12 -0.42 -20.19
N PHE A 18 -0.31 -1.15 -20.97
CA PHE A 18 1.00 -0.69 -21.40
C PHE A 18 0.93 0.05 -22.73
N SER A 19 1.90 0.95 -22.96
CA SER A 19 2.17 1.50 -24.29
C SER A 19 2.51 0.38 -25.28
N PRO A 20 2.36 0.60 -26.60
CA PRO A 20 2.70 -0.42 -27.60
C PRO A 20 4.13 -0.96 -27.46
N LEU A 21 5.11 -0.07 -27.27
CA LEU A 21 6.51 -0.45 -27.05
C LEU A 21 6.70 -1.24 -25.75
N GLY A 22 6.09 -0.79 -24.65
CA GLY A 22 6.19 -1.49 -23.36
C GLY A 22 5.61 -2.91 -23.44
N ARG A 23 4.50 -3.08 -24.16
CA ARG A 23 3.88 -4.38 -24.41
C ARG A 23 4.83 -5.34 -25.12
N GLU A 24 5.48 -4.90 -26.20
CA GLU A 24 6.44 -5.72 -26.95
C GLU A 24 7.67 -6.12 -26.12
N GLN A 25 8.18 -5.20 -25.30
CA GLN A 25 9.30 -5.46 -24.39
C GLN A 25 8.95 -6.51 -23.33
N VAL A 26 7.78 -6.41 -22.70
CA VAL A 26 7.34 -7.39 -21.70
C VAL A 26 7.12 -8.76 -22.36
N ILE A 27 6.50 -8.82 -23.55
CA ILE A 27 6.34 -10.07 -24.31
C ILE A 27 7.69 -10.73 -24.57
N SER A 28 8.69 -9.95 -24.99
CA SER A 28 10.03 -10.47 -25.29
C SER A 28 10.70 -11.05 -24.05
N GLN A 29 10.54 -10.41 -22.89
CA GLN A 29 11.08 -10.92 -21.63
C GLN A 29 10.35 -12.18 -21.15
N VAL A 30 9.03 -12.23 -21.26
CA VAL A 30 8.25 -13.43 -20.91
C VAL A 30 8.65 -14.62 -21.76
N ARG A 31 8.82 -14.42 -23.09
CA ARG A 31 9.28 -15.48 -23.99
C ARG A 31 10.67 -15.99 -23.59
N ARG A 32 11.61 -15.09 -23.31
CA ARG A 32 12.94 -15.46 -22.81
C ARG A 32 12.87 -16.30 -21.53
N MET A 33 12.02 -15.91 -20.58
CA MET A 33 11.83 -16.67 -19.34
C MET A 33 11.24 -18.07 -19.57
N GLN A 34 10.37 -18.23 -20.57
CA GLN A 34 9.79 -19.52 -20.96
C GLN A 34 10.80 -20.42 -21.68
N GLU A 35 11.69 -19.84 -22.49
CA GLU A 35 12.72 -20.55 -23.25
C GLU A 35 13.89 -21.00 -22.37
N ASP A 36 14.30 -20.21 -21.37
CA ASP A 36 15.43 -20.50 -20.48
C ASP A 36 15.12 -21.52 -19.34
N GLU A 37 14.09 -22.37 -19.49
CA GLU A 37 13.62 -23.31 -18.45
C GLU A 37 13.46 -22.67 -17.04
N GLY A 38 13.16 -21.37 -16.97
CA GLY A 38 13.01 -20.65 -15.71
C GLY A 38 14.30 -20.37 -14.94
N GLN A 39 15.50 -20.53 -15.55
CA GLN A 39 16.77 -20.17 -14.89
C GLN A 39 16.92 -18.64 -14.69
N SER A 40 16.27 -17.83 -15.54
CA SER A 40 16.32 -16.36 -15.44
C SER A 40 15.06 -15.77 -14.80
N ARG A 41 14.84 -16.02 -13.49
CA ARG A 41 13.84 -15.27 -12.70
C ARG A 41 14.25 -13.82 -12.41
N SER A 42 15.36 -13.36 -12.97
CA SER A 42 15.90 -12.00 -12.78
C SER A 42 14.93 -10.90 -13.19
N PHE A 43 14.06 -11.15 -14.17
CA PHE A 43 13.02 -10.19 -14.57
C PHE A 43 11.90 -10.10 -13.53
N GLU A 44 11.40 -11.25 -13.05
CA GLU A 44 10.36 -11.32 -12.02
C GLU A 44 10.79 -10.57 -10.75
N TYR A 45 12.00 -10.84 -10.24
CA TYR A 45 12.49 -10.19 -9.03
C TYR A 45 12.66 -8.67 -9.18
N ARG A 46 13.22 -8.21 -10.32
CA ARG A 46 13.35 -6.77 -10.58
C ARG A 46 11.99 -6.08 -10.72
N LEU A 47 11.04 -6.75 -11.37
CA LEU A 47 9.67 -6.22 -11.49
C LEU A 47 9.01 -6.13 -10.10
N ALA A 48 9.15 -7.17 -9.28
CA ALA A 48 8.61 -7.19 -7.92
C ALA A 48 9.22 -6.10 -7.03
N GLU A 49 10.53 -5.87 -7.13
CA GLU A 49 11.24 -4.82 -6.40
C GLU A 49 10.74 -3.42 -6.78
N GLU A 50 10.67 -3.12 -8.08
CA GLU A 50 10.16 -1.83 -8.56
C GLU A 50 8.69 -1.61 -8.20
N LEU A 51 7.84 -2.63 -8.33
CA LEU A 51 6.45 -2.54 -7.91
C LEU A 51 6.31 -2.31 -6.40
N SER A 52 7.12 -3.00 -5.58
CA SER A 52 7.11 -2.83 -4.11
C SER A 52 7.46 -1.40 -3.70
N ARG A 53 8.34 -0.74 -4.46
CA ARG A 53 8.70 0.66 -4.25
C ARG A 53 7.59 1.62 -4.71
N LEU A 54 6.91 1.31 -5.81
CA LEU A 54 5.90 2.19 -6.41
C LEU A 54 4.51 2.09 -5.75
N ILE A 55 4.09 0.90 -5.30
CA ILE A 55 2.75 0.68 -4.73
C ILE A 55 2.43 1.65 -3.58
N PRO A 56 3.31 1.90 -2.60
CA PRO A 56 3.04 2.86 -1.53
C PRO A 56 2.78 4.29 -2.02
N GLU A 57 3.35 4.66 -3.17
CA GLU A 57 3.13 5.97 -3.77
C GLU A 57 1.77 6.06 -4.47
N LEU A 58 1.35 4.97 -5.12
CA LEU A 58 0.08 4.87 -5.85
C LEU A 58 -1.14 4.64 -4.97
N THR A 59 -0.94 4.19 -3.73
CA THR A 59 -2.05 3.89 -2.82
C THR A 59 -2.75 5.18 -2.39
N ASP A 60 -4.08 5.13 -2.24
CA ASP A 60 -4.86 6.25 -1.75
C ASP A 60 -4.35 6.78 -0.41
N TRP A 61 -4.48 8.10 -0.23
CA TRP A 61 -3.87 8.83 0.87
C TRP A 61 -4.26 8.26 2.25
N ASP A 62 -5.52 7.87 2.44
CA ASP A 62 -6.10 7.39 3.69
C ASP A 62 -5.64 5.97 4.07
N ILE A 63 -5.22 5.17 3.08
CA ILE A 63 -4.69 3.82 3.31
C ILE A 63 -3.22 3.88 3.74
N LYS A 64 -2.47 4.94 3.35
CA LYS A 64 -1.06 5.10 3.73
C LYS A 64 -0.88 5.20 5.26
N PRO A 65 0.31 4.90 5.80
CA PRO A 65 0.59 5.07 7.23
C PRO A 65 0.47 6.53 7.71
N PRO A 66 0.05 6.78 8.95
CA PRO A 66 -0.05 8.12 9.53
C PRO A 66 1.22 8.95 9.37
N THR A 67 1.05 10.27 9.24
CA THR A 67 2.20 11.18 9.24
C THR A 67 2.86 11.24 10.61
N GLY A 68 4.12 11.67 10.67
CA GLY A 68 4.83 11.89 11.95
C GLY A 68 4.08 12.84 12.88
N ALA A 69 3.44 13.88 12.33
CA ALA A 69 2.61 14.82 13.09
C ALA A 69 1.35 14.16 13.66
N GLN A 70 0.64 13.34 12.87
CA GLN A 70 -0.51 12.57 13.36
C GLN A 70 -0.11 11.60 14.46
N MET A 71 1.01 10.89 14.30
CA MET A 71 1.52 9.96 15.31
C MET A 71 1.89 10.67 16.62
N ALA A 72 2.67 11.76 16.55
CA ALA A 72 3.06 12.51 17.73
C ALA A 72 1.84 13.08 18.48
N TYR A 73 0.88 13.63 17.74
CA TYR A 73 -0.34 14.14 18.31
C TYR A 73 -1.19 13.04 18.97
N ALA A 74 -1.35 11.90 18.29
CA ALA A 74 -2.10 10.76 18.83
C ALA A 74 -1.48 10.23 20.13
N VAL A 75 -0.16 10.12 20.20
CA VAL A 75 0.57 9.69 21.41
C VAL A 75 0.34 10.66 22.56
N SER A 76 0.42 11.98 22.31
CA SER A 76 0.17 13.01 23.32
C SER A 76 -1.27 12.95 23.84
N LEU A 77 -2.26 12.83 22.95
CA LEU A 77 -3.67 12.77 23.32
C LEU A 77 -3.99 11.48 24.11
N CYS A 78 -3.41 10.35 23.72
CA CYS A 78 -3.54 9.10 24.47
C CYS A 78 -3.01 9.22 25.90
N ALA A 79 -1.84 9.86 26.07
CA ALA A 79 -1.25 10.09 27.37
C ALA A 79 -2.12 10.97 28.27
N GLN A 80 -2.71 12.04 27.72
CA GLN A 80 -3.65 12.91 28.45
C GLN A 80 -4.91 12.17 28.90
N LEU A 81 -5.46 11.32 28.03
CA LEU A 81 -6.69 10.58 28.31
C LEU A 81 -6.47 9.34 29.18
N GLY A 82 -5.23 8.87 29.33
CA GLY A 82 -4.90 7.62 30.02
C GLY A 82 -5.27 6.37 29.22
N ILE A 83 -5.29 6.45 27.89
CA ILE A 83 -5.67 5.35 26.99
C ILE A 83 -4.47 4.88 26.15
N VAL A 84 -4.60 3.71 25.52
CA VAL A 84 -3.58 3.15 24.62
C VAL A 84 -3.95 3.42 23.17
N LEU A 85 -2.98 3.86 22.35
CA LEU A 85 -3.16 4.03 20.91
C LEU A 85 -3.42 2.67 20.23
N PRO A 86 -4.59 2.46 19.59
CA PRO A 86 -4.90 1.18 18.94
C PRO A 86 -3.90 0.82 17.85
N ALA A 87 -3.53 -0.46 17.73
CA ALA A 87 -2.51 -0.89 16.78
C ALA A 87 -2.91 -0.66 15.30
N ALA A 88 -4.22 -0.74 15.00
CA ALA A 88 -4.73 -0.57 13.64
C ALA A 88 -4.55 0.86 13.11
N THR A 89 -4.65 1.88 13.98
CA THR A 89 -4.52 3.29 13.58
C THR A 89 -3.11 3.63 13.11
N ARG A 90 -2.10 2.85 13.52
CA ARG A 90 -0.70 3.03 13.09
C ARG A 90 -0.45 2.65 11.63
N ARG A 91 -1.39 1.95 10.99
CA ARG A 91 -1.24 1.44 9.61
C ARG A 91 -2.00 2.25 8.57
N SER A 92 -2.96 3.09 8.97
CA SER A 92 -3.80 3.85 8.05
C SER A 92 -4.04 5.28 8.57
N ARG A 93 -3.84 6.26 7.69
CA ARG A 93 -4.16 7.67 7.92
C ARG A 93 -5.64 7.88 8.18
N GLY A 94 -6.51 7.18 7.44
CA GLY A 94 -7.96 7.22 7.64
C GLY A 94 -8.35 6.75 9.03
N LEU A 95 -7.89 5.57 9.44
CA LEU A 95 -8.15 5.04 10.79
C LEU A 95 -7.60 5.98 11.89
N MET A 96 -6.44 6.57 11.66
CA MET A 96 -5.87 7.56 12.58
C MET A 96 -6.72 8.83 12.66
N GLN A 97 -7.22 9.35 11.53
CA GLN A 97 -8.09 10.52 11.53
C GLN A 97 -9.38 10.27 12.30
N THR A 98 -10.03 9.13 12.07
CA THR A 98 -11.24 8.74 12.81
C THR A 98 -10.96 8.66 14.31
N PHE A 99 -9.90 7.95 14.70
CA PHE A 99 -9.49 7.85 16.11
C PHE A 99 -9.25 9.22 16.75
N LEU A 100 -8.51 10.11 16.07
CA LEU A 100 -8.21 11.44 16.60
C LEU A 100 -9.47 12.30 16.77
N ALA A 101 -10.45 12.16 15.88
CA ALA A 101 -11.72 12.88 15.99
C ALA A 101 -12.52 12.41 17.23
N GLU A 102 -12.63 11.10 17.42
CA GLU A 102 -13.32 10.48 18.57
C GLU A 102 -12.63 10.81 19.90
N ALA A 103 -11.29 10.68 19.96
CA ALA A 103 -10.53 10.97 21.16
C ALA A 103 -10.59 12.46 21.56
N LYS A 104 -10.60 13.38 20.58
CA LYS A 104 -10.82 14.81 20.84
C LYS A 104 -12.20 15.07 21.45
N ALA A 105 -13.24 14.46 20.89
CA ALA A 105 -14.60 14.62 21.41
C ALA A 105 -14.72 14.12 22.86
N LEU A 106 -14.02 13.03 23.20
CA LEU A 106 -13.96 12.51 24.57
C LEU A 106 -13.20 13.45 25.51
N ALA A 107 -12.08 14.03 25.05
CA ALA A 107 -11.31 14.99 25.85
C ALA A 107 -12.15 16.23 26.19
N SER A 108 -12.86 16.80 25.23
CA SER A 108 -13.72 17.98 25.43
C SER A 108 -14.93 17.75 26.34
N GLN A 109 -15.27 16.51 26.67
CA GLN A 109 -16.32 16.18 27.65
C GLN A 109 -15.80 16.07 29.09
N ARG A 110 -14.47 16.02 29.28
CA ARG A 110 -13.82 15.88 30.58
C ARG A 110 -13.34 17.23 31.16
N ASP A 111 -13.32 18.27 30.32
CA ASP A 111 -13.08 19.67 30.68
C ASP A 111 -14.39 20.37 31.06
#